data_AF-A0AAW9Q277-F1
#
_entry.id   AF-A0AAW9Q277-F1
#
_cell.length_a   1.000
_cell.length_b   1.000
_cell.length_c   1.000
_cell.angle_alpha   90.00
_cell.angle_beta   90.00
_cell.angle_gamma   90.00
#
_symmetry.space_group_name_H-M   'P 1'
#
loop_
_entity.id
_entity.type
_entity.pdbx_description
1 polymer ?
#
loop_
_entity_poly.entity_id
_entity_poly.type
_entity_poly.pdbx_seq_one_letter_code
_entity_poly.pdbx_strand_id
1 'polypeptide(L)'
;MMFKLAAIASNNYLFVNCWTKSMIEAKFWWVAAIMLGVQTAISAPVLADPIDRLLTTRSCPECNLSNANLDSAALNGANLSQSNLRAANLSNANLIGGNLNGAYLQNANLYNANLRGANFTNADLSDVDLTKADLTNARLTDAVTKGTNLRNAKLCRTIMPDNSINNQNCRTQGD
;
A
#
# COMPACT_ATOMS: atom_id res chain seq x y z
N MET A 1 -63.11 -15.00 2.24
CA MET A 1 -63.35 -16.12 3.18
C MET A 1 -62.17 -17.09 3.06
N MET A 2 -61.39 -17.17 4.14
CA MET A 2 -60.47 -18.25 4.56
C MET A 2 -59.35 -18.81 3.64
N PHE A 3 -58.11 -18.52 4.11
CA PHE A 3 -56.86 -19.30 4.13
C PHE A 3 -56.81 -20.73 3.57
N LYS A 4 -55.71 -21.02 2.85
CA LYS A 4 -54.86 -22.20 3.09
C LYS A 4 -53.39 -21.88 2.77
N LEU A 5 -52.54 -22.03 3.78
CA LEU A 5 -51.08 -22.11 3.70
C LEU A 5 -50.67 -23.60 3.57
N ALA A 6 -49.71 -23.91 2.70
CA ALA A 6 -48.66 -24.92 2.92
C ALA A 6 -47.54 -24.78 1.86
N ALA A 7 -46.30 -24.72 2.34
CA ALA A 7 -45.02 -24.62 1.62
C ALA A 7 -44.69 -25.92 0.82
N ILE A 8 -43.70 -26.02 -0.09
CA ILE A 8 -42.24 -25.86 0.03
C ILE A 8 -41.61 -25.78 -1.37
N ALA A 9 -40.46 -25.10 -1.43
CA ALA A 9 -39.61 -24.75 -2.56
C ALA A 9 -39.13 -25.88 -3.50
N SER A 10 -38.98 -25.53 -4.78
CA SER A 10 -37.88 -25.97 -5.67
C SER A 10 -37.86 -25.05 -6.90
N ASN A 11 -36.85 -24.18 -6.96
CA ASN A 11 -36.68 -23.11 -7.94
C ASN A 11 -36.60 -23.61 -9.39
N ASN A 12 -37.50 -23.07 -10.22
CA ASN A 12 -37.40 -23.06 -11.68
C ASN A 12 -36.54 -21.87 -12.13
N TYR A 13 -35.37 -22.13 -12.69
CA TYR A 13 -34.68 -21.22 -13.61
C TYR A 13 -34.22 -22.01 -14.84
N LEU A 14 -35.16 -22.25 -15.75
CA LEU A 14 -34.87 -22.49 -17.17
C LEU A 14 -35.26 -21.22 -17.92
N PHE A 15 -34.57 -20.95 -19.04
CA PHE A 15 -34.56 -19.72 -19.84
C PHE A 15 -33.73 -18.61 -19.17
N VAL A 16 -32.54 -18.24 -19.66
CA VAL A 16 -32.28 -17.68 -21.00
C VAL A 16 -30.88 -18.07 -21.48
N ASN A 17 -30.83 -18.84 -22.57
CA ASN A 17 -29.66 -18.91 -23.46
C ASN A 17 -29.67 -17.72 -24.42
N CYS A 18 -28.47 -17.38 -24.90
CA CYS A 18 -28.21 -16.85 -26.25
C CYS A 18 -28.45 -15.36 -26.49
N TRP A 19 -27.43 -14.51 -26.26
CA TRP A 19 -27.01 -13.49 -27.23
C TRP A 19 -25.48 -13.30 -27.16
N THR A 20 -24.86 -13.33 -28.34
CA THR A 20 -23.42 -13.31 -28.63
C THR A 20 -22.93 -11.92 -29.07
N LYS A 21 -21.65 -11.61 -28.83
CA LYS A 21 -20.75 -10.69 -29.58
C LYS A 21 -21.15 -9.19 -29.77
N SER A 22 -20.21 -8.35 -29.30
CA SER A 22 -19.80 -7.04 -29.84
C SER A 22 -20.25 -5.77 -29.09
N MET A 23 -19.23 -5.10 -28.55
CA MET A 23 -19.05 -3.65 -28.38
C MET A 23 -19.87 -2.85 -27.35
N ILE A 24 -19.08 -2.23 -26.46
CA ILE A 24 -19.20 -0.83 -26.00
C ILE A 24 -20.42 -0.54 -25.13
N GLU A 25 -20.26 -0.75 -23.82
CA GLU A 25 -20.30 0.28 -22.77
C GLU A 25 -20.60 -0.41 -21.43
N ALA A 26 -19.56 -0.60 -20.62
CA ALA A 26 -19.68 -0.91 -19.20
C ALA A 26 -20.22 0.32 -18.41
N LYS A 27 -21.30 0.94 -18.90
CA LYS A 27 -21.90 2.14 -18.30
C LYS A 27 -23.42 2.09 -18.15
N PHE A 28 -24.09 0.98 -18.44
CA PHE A 28 -25.56 0.93 -18.26
C PHE A 28 -26.10 -0.35 -17.60
N TRP A 29 -25.28 -1.06 -16.82
CA TRP A 29 -25.78 -2.19 -16.00
C TRP A 29 -26.60 -1.76 -14.77
N TRP A 30 -26.52 -0.49 -14.37
CA TRP A 30 -27.13 0.03 -13.14
C TRP A 30 -28.57 0.48 -13.39
N VAL A 31 -28.91 0.95 -14.59
CA VAL A 31 -30.29 1.32 -14.95
C VAL A 31 -31.20 0.10 -15.04
N ALA A 32 -30.67 -1.04 -15.51
CA ALA A 32 -31.42 -2.30 -15.59
C ALA A 32 -31.72 -2.93 -14.22
N ALA A 33 -30.80 -2.81 -13.25
CA ALA A 33 -30.98 -3.35 -11.89
C ALA A 33 -32.05 -2.61 -11.07
N ILE A 34 -32.25 -1.31 -11.33
CA ILE A 34 -33.24 -0.47 -10.61
C ILE A 34 -34.69 -0.86 -10.95
N MET A 35 -34.94 -1.44 -12.12
CA MET A 35 -36.29 -1.78 -12.61
C MET A 35 -36.83 -3.12 -12.10
N LEU A 36 -36.03 -3.95 -11.42
CA LEU A 36 -36.40 -5.30 -10.97
C LEU A 36 -36.40 -5.49 -9.45
N GLY A 37 -36.18 -4.43 -8.65
CA GLY A 37 -36.26 -4.51 -7.19
C GLY A 37 -35.26 -5.45 -6.53
N VAL A 38 -34.29 -5.98 -7.28
CA VAL A 38 -33.20 -6.77 -6.72
C VAL A 38 -32.14 -5.79 -6.28
N GLN A 39 -32.17 -5.43 -5.01
CA GLN A 39 -31.02 -4.82 -4.35
C GLN A 39 -29.91 -5.88 -4.33
N THR A 40 -29.25 -6.13 -5.47
CA THR A 40 -27.91 -6.71 -5.41
C THR A 40 -27.09 -5.60 -4.78
N ALA A 41 -26.88 -5.71 -3.47
CA ALA A 41 -25.79 -5.03 -2.82
C ALA A 41 -24.55 -5.38 -3.62
N ILE A 42 -24.17 -4.51 -4.54
CA ILE A 42 -22.79 -4.39 -4.99
C ILE A 42 -22.07 -3.94 -3.73
N SER A 43 -21.72 -4.90 -2.87
CA SER A 43 -20.70 -4.69 -1.87
C SER A 43 -19.53 -4.11 -2.64
N ALA A 44 -19.21 -2.85 -2.34
CA ALA A 44 -18.00 -2.22 -2.86
C ALA A 44 -16.87 -3.25 -2.70
N PRO A 45 -15.99 -3.42 -3.71
CA PRO A 45 -14.96 -4.44 -3.65
C PRO A 45 -14.26 -4.31 -2.32
N VAL A 46 -14.43 -5.31 -1.45
CA VAL A 46 -13.70 -5.36 -0.20
C VAL A 46 -12.26 -5.45 -0.65
N LEU A 47 -11.48 -4.40 -0.40
CA LEU A 47 -10.03 -4.39 -0.58
C LEU A 47 -9.45 -5.36 0.46
N ALA A 48 -9.70 -6.65 0.25
CA ALA A 48 -9.34 -7.75 1.13
C ALA A 48 -7.82 -7.99 1.06
N ASP A 49 -7.22 -7.68 -0.09
CA ASP A 49 -5.77 -7.69 -0.25
C ASP A 49 -5.18 -6.39 0.34
N PRO A 50 -4.30 -6.47 1.34
CA PRO A 50 -3.60 -5.31 1.90
C PRO A 50 -2.75 -4.57 0.86
N ILE A 51 -2.25 -5.25 -0.17
CA ILE A 51 -1.51 -4.62 -1.27
C ILE A 51 -2.45 -3.75 -2.11
N ASP A 52 -3.60 -4.27 -2.53
CA ASP A 52 -4.59 -3.48 -3.29
C ASP A 52 -5.08 -2.28 -2.49
N ARG A 53 -5.29 -2.48 -1.18
CA ARG A 53 -5.63 -1.39 -0.27
C ARG A 53 -4.54 -0.33 -0.28
N LEU A 54 -3.29 -0.69 -0.04
CA LEU A 54 -2.17 0.24 -0.04
C LEU A 54 -2.01 0.94 -1.39
N LEU A 55 -2.15 0.21 -2.50
CA LEU A 55 -1.96 0.74 -3.83
C LEU A 55 -3.10 1.69 -4.26
N THR A 56 -4.29 1.51 -3.72
CA THR A 56 -5.46 2.34 -4.03
C THR A 56 -5.57 3.54 -3.11
N THR A 57 -5.43 3.33 -1.79
CA THR A 57 -5.74 4.36 -0.79
C THR A 57 -4.51 5.06 -0.24
N ARG A 58 -3.32 4.49 -0.47
CA ARG A 58 -2.06 4.91 0.16
C ARG A 58 -2.11 4.85 1.69
N SER A 59 -3.01 4.04 2.24
CA SER A 59 -3.16 3.90 3.69
C SER A 59 -3.35 2.45 4.05
N CYS A 60 -2.40 1.92 4.80
CA CYS A 60 -2.40 0.56 5.29
C CYS A 60 -1.69 0.49 6.65
N PRO A 61 -2.11 1.27 7.67
CA PRO A 61 -1.52 1.15 9.00
C PRO A 61 -1.74 -0.26 9.54
N GLU A 62 -0.75 -0.78 10.28
CA GLU A 62 -0.78 -2.10 10.91
C GLU A 62 -0.99 -3.27 9.93
N CYS A 63 -0.80 -3.04 8.62
CA CYS A 63 -0.94 -4.11 7.63
C CYS A 63 0.15 -5.14 7.73
N ASN A 64 -0.21 -6.39 7.44
CA ASN A 64 0.78 -7.41 7.10
C ASN A 64 1.11 -7.34 5.61
N LEU A 65 2.28 -6.78 5.30
CA LEU A 65 2.88 -6.67 3.97
C LEU A 65 4.23 -7.39 3.93
N SER A 66 4.44 -8.38 4.81
CA SER A 66 5.68 -9.15 4.82
C SER A 66 5.87 -9.88 3.49
N ASN A 67 7.10 -9.86 2.97
CA ASN A 67 7.45 -10.41 1.65
C ASN A 67 6.67 -9.79 0.47
N ALA A 68 5.95 -8.68 0.66
CA ALA A 68 5.22 -8.04 -0.43
C ALA A 68 6.18 -7.52 -1.50
N ASN A 69 5.79 -7.65 -2.77
CA ASN A 69 6.50 -7.01 -3.87
C ASN A 69 5.86 -5.65 -4.18
N LEU A 70 6.57 -4.59 -3.81
CA LEU A 70 6.20 -3.19 -3.98
C LEU A 70 7.29 -2.44 -4.77
N ASP A 71 8.06 -3.15 -5.61
CA ASP A 71 9.06 -2.53 -6.49
C ASP A 71 8.42 -1.43 -7.32
N SER A 72 9.11 -0.29 -7.40
CA SER A 72 8.70 0.87 -8.17
C SER A 72 7.30 1.43 -7.80
N ALA A 73 6.73 1.03 -6.66
CA ALA A 73 5.39 1.45 -6.27
C ALA A 73 5.32 2.96 -5.98
N ALA A 74 4.25 3.60 -6.46
CA ALA A 74 4.00 5.02 -6.24
C ALA A 74 3.28 5.27 -4.90
N LEU A 75 4.02 5.33 -3.80
CA LEU A 75 3.54 5.41 -2.41
C LEU A 75 3.79 6.78 -1.75
N ASN A 76 3.76 7.86 -2.53
CA ASN A 76 3.94 9.23 -2.00
C ASN A 76 2.91 9.51 -0.88
N GLY A 77 3.40 9.96 0.28
CA GLY A 77 2.58 10.26 1.45
C GLY A 77 1.89 9.04 2.07
N ALA A 78 2.26 7.81 1.69
CA ALA A 78 1.55 6.63 2.16
C ALA A 78 1.67 6.46 3.68
N ASN A 79 0.57 6.07 4.32
CA ASN A 79 0.53 5.71 5.72
C ASN A 79 0.75 4.20 5.89
N LEU A 80 1.95 3.84 6.35
CA LEU A 80 2.40 2.48 6.65
C LEU A 80 2.80 2.34 8.13
N SER A 81 2.31 3.23 9.01
CA SER A 81 2.65 3.20 10.43
C SER A 81 2.36 1.84 11.04
N GLN A 82 3.31 1.33 11.83
CA GLN A 82 3.23 0.03 12.52
C GLN A 82 3.01 -1.18 11.60
N SER A 83 3.16 -1.03 10.28
CA SER A 83 2.98 -2.13 9.34
C SER A 83 4.13 -3.13 9.42
N ASN A 84 3.84 -4.39 9.15
CA ASN A 84 4.85 -5.43 8.98
C ASN A 84 5.30 -5.46 7.51
N LEU A 85 6.50 -4.96 7.24
CA LEU A 85 7.17 -4.91 5.92
C LEU A 85 8.42 -5.79 5.90
N ARG A 86 8.53 -6.76 6.82
CA ARG A 86 9.67 -7.69 6.88
C ARG A 86 9.90 -8.36 5.53
N ALA A 87 11.14 -8.32 5.06
CA ALA A 87 11.56 -8.86 3.76
C ALA A 87 10.74 -8.35 2.55
N ALA A 88 10.00 -7.25 2.68
CA ALA A 88 9.29 -6.66 1.55
C ALA A 88 10.29 -6.06 0.55
N ASN A 89 9.95 -6.16 -0.73
CA ASN A 89 10.70 -5.52 -1.79
C ASN A 89 10.09 -4.15 -2.11
N LEU A 90 10.75 -3.07 -1.70
CA LEU A 90 10.39 -1.67 -1.95
C LEU A 90 11.47 -0.98 -2.81
N SER A 91 12.26 -1.75 -3.57
CA SER A 91 13.27 -1.18 -4.47
C SER A 91 12.63 -0.17 -5.42
N ASN A 92 13.30 0.95 -5.65
CA ASN A 92 12.83 2.03 -6.53
C ASN A 92 11.46 2.65 -6.15
N ALA A 93 10.85 2.27 -5.02
CA ALA A 93 9.57 2.79 -4.61
C ALA A 93 9.66 4.28 -4.29
N ASN A 94 8.58 5.00 -4.54
CA ASN A 94 8.47 6.41 -4.22
C ASN A 94 7.63 6.60 -2.96
N LEU A 95 8.27 6.92 -1.84
CA LEU A 95 7.68 7.10 -0.51
C LEU A 95 7.95 8.52 0.03
N ILE A 96 8.02 9.53 -0.84
CA ILE A 96 8.19 10.92 -0.41
C ILE A 96 7.12 11.26 0.63
N GLY A 97 7.56 11.72 1.81
CA GLY A 97 6.67 12.06 2.92
C GLY A 97 5.89 10.88 3.52
N GLY A 98 6.25 9.63 3.20
CA GLY A 98 5.58 8.45 3.74
C GLY A 98 5.72 8.34 5.26
N ASN A 99 4.67 7.85 5.93
CA ASN A 99 4.67 7.59 7.36
C ASN A 99 4.95 6.11 7.63
N LEU A 100 6.15 5.78 8.10
CA LEU A 100 6.58 4.45 8.51
C LEU A 100 6.89 4.39 10.01
N ASN A 101 6.26 5.26 10.81
CA ASN A 101 6.45 5.29 12.25
C ASN A 101 6.15 3.93 12.88
N GLY A 102 7.10 3.36 13.62
CA GLY A 102 6.96 2.05 14.27
C GLY A 102 6.88 0.86 13.30
N ALA A 103 7.15 1.04 12.01
CA ALA A 103 7.07 -0.05 11.04
C ALA A 103 8.20 -1.10 11.24
N TYR A 104 7.89 -2.35 10.93
CA TYR A 104 8.84 -3.47 11.00
C TYR A 104 9.40 -3.75 9.60
N LEU A 105 10.62 -3.32 9.33
CA LEU A 105 11.25 -3.41 8.00
C LEU A 105 12.42 -4.39 7.96
N GLN A 106 12.59 -5.28 8.94
CA GLN A 106 13.78 -6.14 9.01
C GLN A 106 13.99 -6.90 7.69
N ASN A 107 15.21 -6.86 7.15
CA ASN A 107 15.60 -7.46 5.85
C ASN A 107 14.84 -6.91 4.62
N ALA A 108 14.12 -5.79 4.71
CA ALA A 108 13.46 -5.20 3.57
C ALA A 108 14.48 -4.62 2.57
N ASN A 109 14.11 -4.62 1.29
CA ASN A 109 14.90 -4.00 0.22
C ASN A 109 14.33 -2.62 -0.11
N LEU A 110 15.08 -1.56 0.18
CA LEU A 110 14.77 -0.17 -0.16
C LEU A 110 15.84 0.41 -1.12
N TYR A 111 16.50 -0.45 -1.89
CA TYR A 111 17.49 -0.04 -2.88
C TYR A 111 16.93 1.03 -3.81
N ASN A 112 17.64 2.16 -3.91
CA ASN A 112 17.29 3.29 -4.78
C ASN A 112 15.87 3.87 -4.53
N ALA A 113 15.27 3.63 -3.36
CA ALA A 113 13.97 4.19 -3.03
C ALA A 113 14.05 5.71 -2.78
N ASN A 114 12.97 6.42 -3.13
CA ASN A 114 12.84 7.84 -2.82
C ASN A 114 12.09 8.00 -1.49
N LEU A 115 12.84 8.31 -0.43
CA LEU A 115 12.38 8.38 0.96
C LEU A 115 12.41 9.82 1.50
N ARG A 116 12.42 10.82 0.62
CA ARG A 116 12.57 12.22 1.03
C ARG A 116 11.45 12.63 1.98
N GLY A 117 11.81 13.13 3.15
CA GLY A 117 10.84 13.53 4.18
C GLY A 117 10.07 12.38 4.83
N ALA A 118 10.42 11.12 4.57
CA ALA A 118 9.74 9.98 5.19
C ALA A 118 10.00 9.92 6.70
N ASN A 119 9.01 9.43 7.44
CA ASN A 119 9.09 9.28 8.89
C ASN A 119 9.29 7.81 9.27
N PHE A 120 10.49 7.45 9.71
CA PHE A 120 10.88 6.15 10.25
C PHE A 120 11.04 6.18 11.78
N THR A 121 10.47 7.16 12.47
CA THR A 121 10.59 7.25 13.95
C THR A 121 10.13 5.93 14.58
N ASN A 122 10.91 5.36 15.51
CA ASN A 122 10.66 4.06 16.16
C ASN A 122 10.61 2.84 15.22
N ALA A 123 10.98 2.95 13.95
CA ALA A 123 10.95 1.83 13.03
C ALA A 123 12.13 0.86 13.28
N ASP A 124 11.94 -0.42 12.95
CA ASP A 124 13.03 -1.39 12.93
C ASP A 124 13.55 -1.57 11.50
N LEU A 125 14.73 -0.99 11.22
CA LEU A 125 15.45 -1.03 9.95
C LEU A 125 16.60 -2.03 9.96
N SER A 126 16.60 -3.01 10.87
CA SER A 126 17.68 -3.99 10.98
C SER A 126 17.88 -4.75 9.66
N ASP A 127 19.12 -4.81 9.19
CA ASP A 127 19.52 -5.51 7.95
C ASP A 127 18.79 -5.03 6.69
N VAL A 128 18.28 -3.80 6.68
CA VAL A 128 17.64 -3.18 5.50
C VAL A 128 18.70 -2.74 4.48
N ASP A 129 18.44 -2.96 3.19
CA ASP A 129 19.23 -2.36 2.12
C ASP A 129 18.68 -0.97 1.72
N LEU A 130 19.36 0.10 2.12
CA LEU A 130 19.10 1.49 1.74
C LEU A 130 20.13 2.01 0.71
N THR A 131 20.84 1.10 0.02
CA THR A 131 21.84 1.48 -0.98
C THR A 131 21.22 2.41 -2.02
N LYS A 132 21.87 3.56 -2.28
CA LYS A 132 21.40 4.62 -3.21
C LYS A 132 20.06 5.28 -2.87
N ALA A 133 19.43 4.98 -1.73
CA ALA A 133 18.16 5.62 -1.36
C ALA A 133 18.34 7.13 -1.09
N ASP A 134 17.31 7.92 -1.36
CA ASP A 134 17.29 9.35 -1.00
C ASP A 134 16.50 9.57 0.29
N LEU A 135 17.20 9.75 1.40
CA LEU A 135 16.64 10.02 2.74
C LEU A 135 16.65 11.52 3.07
N THR A 136 16.76 12.42 2.08
CA THR A 136 16.83 13.86 2.34
C THR A 136 15.63 14.32 3.18
N ASN A 137 15.88 15.02 4.29
CA ASN A 137 14.87 15.44 5.28
C ASN A 137 14.09 14.30 5.97
N ALA A 138 14.49 13.03 5.81
CA ALA A 138 13.85 11.92 6.51
C ALA A 138 14.15 11.95 8.02
N ARG A 139 13.30 11.30 8.80
CA ARG A 139 13.45 11.18 10.26
C ARG A 139 13.59 9.73 10.68
N LEU A 140 14.71 9.39 11.32
CA LEU A 140 15.01 8.07 11.84
C LEU A 140 15.15 8.06 13.37
N THR A 141 14.66 9.08 14.08
CA THR A 141 14.68 9.17 15.55
C THR A 141 14.26 7.85 16.19
N ASP A 142 15.07 7.33 17.11
CA ASP A 142 14.83 6.07 17.83
C ASP A 142 14.65 4.82 16.94
N ALA A 143 15.00 4.89 15.65
CA ALA A 143 14.96 3.73 14.75
C ALA A 143 16.13 2.79 15.02
N VAL A 144 15.87 1.48 14.97
CA VAL A 144 16.92 0.46 15.05
C VAL A 144 17.57 0.30 13.68
N THR A 145 18.87 0.53 13.56
CA THR A 145 19.59 0.52 12.27
C THR A 145 20.77 -0.48 12.23
N LYS A 146 20.70 -1.53 13.06
CA LYS A 146 21.76 -2.56 13.11
C LYS A 146 21.85 -3.26 11.76
N GLY A 147 23.04 -3.28 11.15
CA GLY A 147 23.26 -3.96 9.88
C GLY A 147 22.65 -3.26 8.66
N THR A 148 22.00 -2.10 8.82
CA THR A 148 21.43 -1.34 7.70
C THR A 148 22.54 -0.90 6.74
N ASN A 149 22.35 -1.18 5.45
CA ASN A 149 23.31 -0.78 4.41
C ASN A 149 22.93 0.58 3.83
N LEU A 150 23.74 1.61 4.13
CA LEU A 150 23.53 2.99 3.67
C LEU A 150 24.49 3.41 2.54
N ARG A 151 25.11 2.45 1.85
CA ARG A 151 26.11 2.77 0.81
C ARG A 151 25.50 3.65 -0.28
N ASN A 152 26.14 4.80 -0.55
CA ASN A 152 25.69 5.79 -1.53
C ASN A 152 24.29 6.38 -1.25
N ALA A 153 23.72 6.20 -0.05
CA ALA A 153 22.48 6.85 0.32
C ALA A 153 22.67 8.37 0.46
N LYS A 154 21.63 9.16 0.16
CA LYS A 154 21.62 10.60 0.41
C LYS A 154 21.02 10.87 1.78
N LEU A 155 21.83 11.38 2.69
CA LEU A 155 21.44 11.65 4.08
C LEU A 155 21.38 13.15 4.35
N CYS A 156 20.94 13.94 3.36
CA CYS A 156 20.95 15.39 3.47
C CYS A 156 19.85 15.88 4.41
N ARG A 157 20.20 16.61 5.48
CA ARG A 157 19.26 17.07 6.53
C ARG A 157 18.45 15.93 7.15
N THR A 158 19.02 14.73 7.20
CA THR A 158 18.35 13.56 7.76
C THR A 158 18.54 13.53 9.27
N ILE A 159 17.48 13.34 10.04
CA ILE A 159 17.58 13.15 11.50
C ILE A 159 17.90 11.68 11.75
N MET A 160 19.04 11.42 12.37
CA MET A 160 19.53 10.08 12.69
C MET A 160 18.88 9.53 13.97
N PRO A 161 19.04 8.22 14.27
CA PRO A 161 18.46 7.60 15.47
C PRO A 161 18.79 8.28 16.81
N ASP A 162 19.98 8.86 16.93
CA ASP A 162 20.46 9.59 18.11
C ASP A 162 20.03 11.07 18.13
N ASN A 163 19.10 11.47 17.27
CA ASN A 163 18.65 12.85 17.02
C ASN A 163 19.72 13.80 16.42
N SER A 164 20.90 13.31 16.05
CA SER A 164 21.84 14.11 15.28
C SER A 164 21.34 14.37 13.85
N ILE A 165 21.76 15.47 13.25
CA ILE A 165 21.46 15.76 11.83
C ILE A 165 22.65 15.33 10.98
N ASN A 166 22.40 14.41 10.05
CA ASN A 166 23.33 14.08 8.98
C ASN A 166 23.10 15.02 7.78
N ASN A 167 24.18 15.40 7.10
CA ASN A 167 24.16 16.26 5.91
C ASN A 167 25.03 15.70 4.76
N GLN A 168 25.22 14.39 4.72
CA GLN A 168 26.00 13.74 3.65
C GLN A 168 25.24 13.73 2.32
N ASN A 169 25.99 13.90 1.23
CA ASN A 169 25.48 13.86 -0.15
C ASN A 169 24.33 14.85 -0.41
N CYS A 170 24.36 16.00 0.28
CA CYS A 170 23.51 17.14 -0.04
C CYS A 170 23.81 17.66 -1.44
N ARG A 171 22.77 18.02 -2.20
CA ARG A 171 22.94 18.86 -3.39
C ARG A 171 23.55 20.18 -2.94
N THR A 172 24.77 20.46 -3.37
CA THR A 172 25.26 21.84 -3.47
C THR A 172 24.49 22.51 -4.61
N GLN A 173 24.20 23.79 -4.52
CA GLN A 173 23.65 24.52 -5.67
C GLN A 173 24.65 24.37 -6.84
N GLY A 174 24.28 23.64 -7.90
CA GLY A 174 25.17 23.45 -9.06
C GLY A 174 25.04 22.14 -9.85
N ASP A 175 24.34 21.11 -9.35
CA ASP A 175 24.15 19.81 -10.05
C ASP A 175 22.76 19.65 -10.68
#